data_AF-B3TAB1-F1
#
_entry.id   AF-B3TAB1-F1
#
_cell.length_a   1.000
_cell.length_b   1.000
_cell.length_c   1.000
_cell.angle_alpha   90.00
_cell.angle_beta   90.00
_cell.angle_gamma   90.00
#
_symmetry.space_group_name_H-M   'P 1'
#
loop_
_entity.id
_entity.type
_entity.pdbx_description
1 polymer ?
#
loop_
_entity_poly.entity_id
_entity_poly.type
_entity_poly.pdbx_seq_one_letter_code
_entity_poly.pdbx_strand_id
1 'polypeptide(L)'
;MLAVLLVFVVGTGVIFAVPDAAGDVVAGKGEFRLGEVLDESVGWFIVVGLGMIFAGVISVEIKLEEKYLGHTQNSEWFNTAGRIIKTGLTAAAIVSAWTWAATLLQSSTVAYLYGISGPFWYASGATIQVLLFGILAIELKRKAPNAHTFLEIIRARFGNGTHKIFLGFALTCNMIVTGMLLLGGAAVVNGLTGMDITIAAFLIPVGVMIYTLVGGLPATFVADYMHTVIIFTVILTFVSMVFFISPITGGIEGMFDSSQPVL
;
A
#
# COMPACT_ATOMS: atom_id res chain seq x y z
N MET A 1 22.96 14.44 -8.79
CA MET A 1 21.55 13.98 -8.75
C MET A 1 21.35 12.77 -7.85
N LEU A 2 22.11 11.67 -8.01
CA LEU A 2 22.05 10.49 -7.10
C LEU A 2 22.41 10.82 -5.63
N ALA A 3 23.39 11.71 -5.42
CA ALA A 3 23.80 12.14 -4.08
C ALA A 3 22.72 12.97 -3.35
N VAL A 4 21.92 13.75 -4.09
CA VAL A 4 20.82 14.54 -3.51
C VAL A 4 19.64 13.63 -3.14
N LEU A 5 19.38 12.59 -3.93
CA LEU A 5 18.33 11.60 -3.65
C LEU A 5 18.69 10.73 -2.43
N LEU A 6 19.95 10.30 -2.31
CA LEU A 6 20.45 9.55 -1.14
C LEU A 6 20.43 10.41 0.14
N VAL A 7 20.84 11.68 0.06
CA VAL A 7 20.81 12.59 1.21
C VAL A 7 19.36 12.93 1.62
N PHE A 8 18.40 12.95 0.71
CA PHE A 8 16.99 13.21 1.04
C PHE A 8 16.27 11.96 1.57
N VAL A 9 16.54 10.77 1.03
CA VAL A 9 15.99 9.49 1.53
C VAL A 9 16.58 9.12 2.89
N VAL A 10 17.89 9.29 3.09
CA VAL A 10 18.53 9.10 4.40
C VAL A 10 18.17 10.25 5.34
N GLY A 11 18.08 11.50 4.84
CA GLY A 11 17.73 12.67 5.64
C GLY A 11 16.31 12.62 6.18
N THR A 12 15.32 12.24 5.38
CA THR A 12 13.95 12.02 5.88
C THR A 12 13.85 10.79 6.78
N GLY A 13 14.57 9.72 6.46
CA GLY A 13 14.67 8.54 7.31
C GLY A 13 15.28 8.80 8.70
N VAL A 14 16.19 9.77 8.82
CA VAL A 14 16.86 10.12 10.09
C VAL A 14 16.16 11.28 10.82
N ILE A 15 15.54 12.22 10.11
CA ILE A 15 14.78 13.33 10.72
C ILE A 15 13.43 12.86 11.28
N PHE A 16 12.84 11.81 10.70
CA PHE A 16 11.64 11.13 11.22
C PHE A 16 11.94 9.78 11.88
N ALA A 17 13.21 9.38 11.99
CA ALA A 17 13.58 8.32 12.92
C ALA A 17 13.35 8.85 14.33
N VAL A 18 12.22 8.45 14.92
CA VAL A 18 12.01 8.52 16.36
C VAL A 18 13.23 7.85 17.01
N PRO A 19 14.07 8.57 17.78
CA PRO A 19 15.26 7.99 18.41
C PRO A 19 14.94 6.84 19.37
N ASP A 20 13.68 6.73 19.78
CA ASP A 20 13.13 5.67 20.64
C ASP A 20 12.19 4.68 19.89
N ALA A 21 12.26 4.60 18.55
CA ALA A 21 11.61 3.52 17.80
C ALA A 21 12.47 2.24 17.70
N ALA A 22 13.56 2.17 18.45
CA ALA A 22 13.99 0.90 19.04
C ALA A 22 13.08 0.59 20.23
N GLY A 23 11.77 0.50 19.97
CA GLY A 23 10.85 -0.15 20.88
C GLY A 23 11.33 -1.59 20.93
N ASP A 24 11.90 -1.96 22.07
CA ASP A 24 12.11 -3.33 22.48
C ASP A 24 11.01 -4.20 21.87
N VAL A 25 11.40 -5.24 21.13
CA VAL A 25 10.51 -6.32 20.71
C VAL A 25 10.17 -7.18 21.95
N VAL A 26 9.79 -6.52 23.04
CA VAL A 26 9.24 -7.12 24.23
C VAL A 26 7.74 -7.12 24.02
N ALA A 27 7.25 -8.31 23.66
CA ALA A 27 5.86 -8.67 23.81
C ALA A 27 5.38 -8.21 25.20
N GLY A 28 4.48 -7.23 25.22
CA GLY A 28 3.77 -6.81 26.44
C GLY A 28 4.43 -5.69 27.24
N LYS A 29 4.27 -4.44 26.80
CA LYS A 29 3.95 -3.28 27.68
C LYS A 29 3.69 -2.03 26.85
N GLY A 30 2.41 -1.77 26.61
CA GLY A 30 1.90 -0.67 25.80
C GLY A 30 0.62 -1.12 25.12
N GLU A 31 -0.27 -1.74 25.89
CA GLU A 31 -1.51 -2.31 25.41
C GLU A 31 -2.37 -1.16 24.88
N PHE A 32 -2.41 -1.01 23.54
CA PHE A 32 -3.40 -0.21 22.86
C PHE A 32 -4.75 -0.87 23.10
N ARG A 33 -5.33 -0.66 24.28
CA ARG A 33 -6.67 -1.11 24.63
C ARG A 33 -7.65 -0.23 23.88
N LEU A 34 -7.88 -0.57 22.62
CA LEU A 34 -9.20 -0.34 22.02
C LEU A 34 -10.21 -0.92 23.02
N GLY A 35 -11.28 -0.18 23.34
CA GLY A 35 -12.38 -0.72 24.13
C GLY A 35 -12.85 -2.07 23.58
N GLU A 36 -13.51 -2.86 24.43
CA GLU A 36 -14.05 -4.22 24.17
C GLU A 36 -13.76 -4.73 22.75
N VAL A 37 -12.65 -5.48 22.61
CA VAL A 37 -12.21 -6.07 21.35
C VAL A 37 -13.40 -6.71 20.63
N LEU A 38 -13.56 -6.45 19.33
CA LEU A 38 -14.65 -7.07 18.58
C LEU A 38 -14.49 -8.59 18.65
N ASP A 39 -15.62 -9.29 18.70
CA ASP A 39 -15.63 -10.75 18.79
C ASP A 39 -14.76 -11.38 17.69
N GLU A 40 -14.08 -12.48 18.02
CA GLU A 40 -13.11 -13.13 17.13
C GLU A 40 -13.76 -13.54 15.80
N SER A 41 -15.08 -13.80 15.80
CA SER A 41 -15.87 -14.07 14.59
C SER A 41 -15.81 -12.95 13.55
N VAL A 42 -15.66 -11.70 13.99
CA VAL A 42 -15.52 -10.53 13.10
C VAL A 42 -14.14 -10.55 12.42
N GLY A 43 -13.10 -11.01 13.12
CA GLY A 43 -11.76 -11.18 12.54
C GLY A 43 -11.76 -12.21 11.42
N TRP A 44 -12.39 -13.36 11.65
CA TRP A 44 -12.59 -14.39 10.63
C TRP A 44 -13.42 -13.90 9.45
N PHE A 45 -14.48 -13.13 9.70
CA PHE A 45 -15.29 -12.53 8.63
C PHE A 45 -14.50 -11.53 7.79
N ILE A 46 -13.69 -10.66 8.41
CA ILE A 46 -12.88 -9.66 7.70
C ILE A 46 -11.78 -10.35 6.87
N VAL A 47 -11.05 -11.31 7.44
CA VAL A 47 -9.92 -11.92 6.74
C VAL A 47 -10.38 -12.94 5.70
N VAL A 48 -11.29 -13.83 6.06
CA VAL A 48 -11.73 -14.92 5.17
C VAL A 48 -12.96 -14.53 4.37
N GLY A 49 -13.98 -13.99 5.03
CA GLY A 49 -15.25 -13.64 4.37
C GLY A 49 -15.07 -12.54 3.33
N LEU A 50 -14.56 -11.39 3.75
CA LEU A 50 -14.34 -10.25 2.88
C LEU A 50 -13.25 -10.57 1.84
N GLY A 51 -12.15 -11.21 2.23
CA GLY A 51 -11.11 -11.68 1.31
C GLY A 51 -11.64 -12.59 0.19
N MET A 52 -12.52 -13.54 0.52
CA MET A 52 -13.14 -14.44 -0.47
C MET A 52 -14.15 -13.73 -1.36
N ILE A 53 -14.92 -12.77 -0.82
CA ILE A 53 -15.84 -11.95 -1.61
C ILE A 53 -15.06 -11.13 -2.64
N PHE A 54 -13.98 -10.46 -2.23
CA PHE A 54 -13.13 -9.71 -3.14
C PHE A 54 -12.47 -10.60 -4.18
N ALA A 55 -11.88 -11.72 -3.77
CA ALA A 55 -11.31 -12.67 -4.70
C ALA A 55 -12.35 -13.17 -5.70
N GLY A 56 -13.59 -13.42 -5.26
CA GLY A 56 -14.71 -13.81 -6.09
C GLY A 56 -15.14 -12.74 -7.09
N VAL A 57 -15.34 -11.50 -6.63
CA VAL A 57 -15.74 -10.36 -7.49
C VAL A 57 -14.69 -10.11 -8.58
N ILE A 58 -13.41 -10.05 -8.19
CA ILE A 58 -12.30 -9.85 -9.13
C ILE A 58 -12.21 -11.04 -10.11
N SER A 59 -12.34 -12.28 -9.61
CA SER A 59 -12.32 -13.49 -10.47
C SER A 59 -13.48 -13.54 -11.46
N VAL A 60 -14.67 -13.09 -11.05
CA VAL A 60 -15.85 -12.99 -11.93
C VAL A 60 -15.64 -11.91 -12.97
N GLU A 61 -15.12 -10.75 -12.57
CA GLU A 61 -14.83 -9.64 -13.48
C GLU A 61 -13.79 -10.03 -14.54
N ILE A 62 -12.74 -10.76 -14.15
CA ILE A 62 -11.74 -11.31 -15.09
C ILE A 62 -12.37 -12.30 -16.06
N LYS A 63 -13.23 -13.22 -15.58
CA LYS A 63 -13.92 -14.18 -16.46
C LYS A 63 -14.92 -13.49 -17.38
N LEU A 64 -15.51 -12.38 -16.94
CA LEU A 64 -16.33 -11.52 -17.77
C LEU A 64 -15.45 -10.88 -18.85
N GLU A 65 -14.32 -10.29 -18.48
CA GLU A 65 -13.39 -9.67 -19.42
C GLU A 65 -12.86 -10.68 -20.45
N GLU A 66 -12.50 -11.88 -20.03
CA GLU A 66 -12.07 -12.98 -20.90
C GLU A 66 -13.17 -13.40 -21.89
N LYS A 67 -14.43 -13.44 -21.42
CA LYS A 67 -15.60 -13.82 -22.23
C LYS A 67 -16.04 -12.73 -23.22
N TYR A 68 -15.95 -11.45 -22.84
CA TYR A 68 -16.44 -10.32 -23.65
C TYR A 68 -15.35 -9.70 -24.53
N LEU A 69 -14.08 -9.70 -24.13
CA LEU A 69 -12.97 -9.19 -24.95
C LEU A 69 -12.25 -10.28 -25.75
N GLY A 70 -12.49 -11.58 -25.47
CA GLY A 70 -11.97 -12.69 -26.29
C GLY A 70 -10.44 -12.81 -26.28
N HIS A 71 -9.78 -12.27 -25.26
CA HIS A 71 -8.33 -12.34 -25.14
C HIS A 71 -7.88 -13.73 -24.68
N THR A 72 -7.13 -14.44 -25.52
CA THR A 72 -6.48 -15.69 -25.14
C THR A 72 -5.39 -15.41 -24.11
N GLN A 73 -5.41 -16.10 -22.96
CA GLN A 73 -4.40 -16.03 -21.91
C GLN A 73 -3.01 -16.43 -22.44
N ASN A 74 -2.28 -15.46 -22.99
CA ASN A 74 -0.90 -15.63 -23.45
C ASN A 74 0.07 -15.08 -22.41
N SER A 75 1.30 -15.59 -22.35
CA SER A 75 2.30 -15.19 -21.35
C SER A 75 2.64 -13.69 -21.42
N GLU A 76 2.54 -13.08 -22.60
CA GLU A 76 2.70 -11.64 -22.79
C GLU A 76 1.53 -10.84 -22.19
N TRP A 77 0.30 -11.35 -22.31
CA TRP A 77 -0.90 -10.74 -21.74
C TRP A 77 -0.87 -10.80 -20.21
N PHE A 78 -0.47 -11.95 -19.65
CA PHE A 78 -0.34 -12.13 -18.21
C PHE A 78 0.68 -11.17 -17.58
N ASN A 79 1.81 -10.90 -18.26
CA ASN A 79 2.89 -10.06 -17.72
C ASN A 79 2.83 -8.58 -18.12
N THR A 80 2.11 -8.24 -19.20
CA THR A 80 2.15 -6.89 -19.79
C THR A 80 0.76 -6.26 -19.94
N ALA A 81 -0.31 -7.02 -19.66
CA ALA A 81 -1.70 -6.63 -19.91
C ALA A 81 -1.94 -6.07 -21.31
N GLY A 82 -1.22 -6.62 -22.29
CA GLY A 82 -1.24 -6.21 -23.70
C GLY A 82 -0.89 -4.75 -23.97
N ARG A 83 -0.28 -4.03 -23.00
CA ARG A 83 0.09 -2.60 -23.12
C ARG A 83 -1.10 -1.67 -23.42
N ILE A 84 -2.35 -2.11 -23.23
CA ILE A 84 -3.58 -1.36 -23.58
C ILE A 84 -4.30 -0.74 -22.38
N ILE A 85 -3.64 -0.70 -21.22
CA ILE A 85 -4.22 -0.10 -20.01
C ILE A 85 -4.26 1.42 -20.14
N LYS A 86 -5.45 1.99 -19.92
CA LYS A 86 -5.69 3.43 -19.95
C LYS A 86 -4.95 4.13 -18.82
N THR A 87 -4.48 5.35 -19.07
CA THR A 87 -3.71 6.17 -18.12
C THR A 87 -4.40 6.38 -16.77
N GLY A 88 -5.73 6.49 -16.75
CA GLY A 88 -6.50 6.61 -15.51
C GLY A 88 -6.43 5.37 -14.62
N LEU A 89 -6.52 4.17 -15.22
CA LEU A 89 -6.41 2.91 -14.49
C LEU A 89 -4.98 2.70 -13.95
N THR A 90 -3.97 3.04 -14.76
CA THR A 90 -2.56 3.02 -14.33
C THR A 90 -2.30 4.00 -13.19
N ALA A 91 -2.86 5.21 -13.24
CA ALA A 91 -2.71 6.21 -12.19
C ALA A 91 -3.36 5.75 -10.87
N ALA A 92 -4.57 5.19 -10.94
CA ALA A 92 -5.24 4.65 -9.76
C ALA A 92 -4.44 3.50 -9.12
N ALA A 93 -3.89 2.59 -9.94
CA ALA A 93 -3.07 1.50 -9.42
C ALA A 93 -1.77 1.98 -8.76
N ILE A 94 -1.13 3.04 -9.30
CA ILE A 94 0.01 3.67 -8.63
C ILE A 94 -0.42 4.22 -7.27
N VAL A 95 -1.53 4.95 -7.19
CA VAL A 95 -2.03 5.49 -5.90
C VAL A 95 -2.34 4.35 -4.93
N SER A 96 -2.97 3.28 -5.38
CA SER A 96 -3.27 2.08 -4.57
C SER A 96 -2.00 1.47 -4.00
N ALA A 97 -0.98 1.24 -4.83
CA ALA A 97 0.28 0.62 -4.44
C ALA A 97 1.05 1.43 -3.39
N TRP A 98 0.87 2.76 -3.37
CA TRP A 98 1.45 3.64 -2.35
C TRP A 98 0.59 3.77 -1.08
N THR A 99 -0.69 3.41 -1.14
CA THR A 99 -1.64 3.55 -0.03
C THR A 99 -1.75 2.26 0.78
N TRP A 100 -0.64 1.80 1.36
CA TRP A 100 -0.62 0.61 2.21
C TRP A 100 -0.83 0.92 3.71
N ALA A 101 -1.26 -0.08 4.48
CA ALA A 101 -1.63 0.08 5.89
C ALA A 101 -0.53 0.73 6.76
N ALA A 102 0.72 0.30 6.61
CA ALA A 102 1.85 0.90 7.33
C ALA A 102 2.04 2.41 7.04
N THR A 103 1.75 2.91 5.83
CA THR A 103 1.88 4.35 5.56
C THR A 103 0.76 5.15 6.21
N LEU A 104 -0.46 4.58 6.26
CA LEU A 104 -1.60 5.20 6.93
C LEU A 104 -1.37 5.23 8.43
N LEU A 105 -0.95 4.10 9.02
CA LEU A 105 -0.63 4.01 10.43
C LEU A 105 0.50 4.97 10.80
N GLN A 106 1.58 5.00 10.03
CA GLN A 106 2.71 5.90 10.28
C GLN A 106 2.28 7.37 10.17
N SER A 107 1.48 7.72 9.16
CA SER A 107 0.94 9.07 9.00
C SER A 107 0.08 9.46 10.20
N SER A 108 -0.80 8.58 10.67
CA SER A 108 -1.63 8.83 11.86
C SER A 108 -0.81 8.96 13.15
N THR A 109 0.23 8.14 13.34
CA THR A 109 1.14 8.25 14.49
C THR A 109 1.87 9.59 14.48
N VAL A 110 2.36 10.01 13.31
CA VAL A 110 3.03 11.30 13.14
C VAL A 110 2.04 12.47 13.30
N ALA A 111 0.77 12.30 12.94
CA ALA A 111 -0.30 13.25 13.24
C ALA A 111 -0.55 13.41 14.74
N TYR A 112 -0.53 12.29 15.46
CA TYR A 112 -0.73 12.28 16.90
C TYR A 112 0.42 12.98 17.64
N LEU A 113 1.66 12.78 17.20
CA LEU A 113 2.85 13.36 17.84
C LEU A 113 3.12 14.81 17.43
N TYR A 114 2.91 15.17 16.17
CA TYR A 114 3.33 16.45 15.58
C TYR A 114 2.18 17.30 15.00
N GLY A 115 0.94 16.90 15.27
CA GLY A 115 -0.26 17.57 14.76
C GLY A 115 -0.36 17.50 13.23
N ILE A 116 -1.10 18.46 12.65
CA ILE A 116 -1.38 18.52 11.19
C ILE A 116 -0.08 18.64 10.36
N SER A 117 0.97 19.25 10.92
CA SER A 117 2.24 19.45 10.24
C SER A 117 2.96 18.14 9.90
N GLY A 118 2.80 17.12 10.74
CA GLY A 118 3.47 15.84 10.60
C GLY A 118 3.07 15.08 9.32
N PRO A 119 1.79 14.74 9.13
CA PRO A 119 1.28 14.11 7.91
C PRO A 119 1.56 14.92 6.65
N PHE A 120 1.49 16.25 6.74
CA PHE A 120 1.76 17.14 5.61
C PHE A 120 3.20 17.00 5.12
N TRP A 121 4.18 17.04 6.02
CA TRP A 121 5.59 16.88 5.67
C TRP A 121 5.92 15.46 5.21
N TYR A 122 5.31 14.44 5.83
CA TYR A 122 5.44 13.05 5.42
C TYR A 122 4.94 12.84 3.97
N ALA A 123 3.74 13.32 3.65
CA ALA A 123 3.16 13.24 2.31
C ALA A 123 3.96 14.07 1.29
N SER A 124 4.41 15.27 1.67
CA SER A 124 5.23 16.13 0.80
C SER A 124 6.57 15.47 0.44
N GLY A 125 7.21 14.79 1.39
CA GLY A 125 8.44 14.03 1.14
C GLY A 125 8.22 12.87 0.17
N ALA A 126 7.14 12.11 0.35
CA ALA A 126 6.81 10.98 -0.52
C ALA A 126 6.44 11.41 -1.95
N THR A 127 5.63 12.46 -2.11
CA THR A 127 5.19 12.95 -3.43
C THR A 127 6.34 13.35 -4.35
N ILE A 128 7.37 14.02 -3.82
CA ILE A 128 8.56 14.40 -4.59
C ILE A 128 9.27 13.16 -5.15
N GLN A 129 9.40 12.10 -4.34
CA GLN A 129 10.05 10.86 -4.75
C GLN A 129 9.27 10.16 -5.88
N VAL A 130 7.93 10.10 -5.76
CA VAL A 130 7.06 9.51 -6.79
C VAL A 130 7.12 10.30 -8.10
N LEU A 131 7.13 11.64 -8.03
CA LEU A 131 7.24 12.49 -9.22
C LEU A 131 8.57 12.29 -9.94
N LEU A 132 9.69 12.30 -9.20
CA LEU A 132 11.01 12.05 -9.78
C LEU A 132 11.12 10.65 -10.40
N PHE A 133 10.56 9.65 -9.73
CA PHE A 133 10.51 8.29 -10.26
C PHE A 133 9.67 8.21 -11.54
N GLY A 134 8.54 8.91 -11.60
CA GLY A 134 7.69 8.98 -12.79
C GLY A 134 8.43 9.54 -14.00
N ILE A 135 9.18 10.64 -13.84
CA ILE A 135 9.99 11.23 -14.92
C ILE A 135 11.05 10.23 -15.41
N LEU A 136 11.75 9.57 -14.47
CA LEU A 136 12.75 8.54 -14.81
C LEU A 136 12.13 7.34 -15.55
N ALA A 137 10.96 6.88 -15.11
CA ALA A 137 10.26 5.76 -15.74
C ALA A 137 9.84 6.09 -17.17
N ILE A 138 9.35 7.33 -17.42
CA ILE A 138 9.00 7.80 -18.76
C ILE A 138 10.25 7.81 -19.66
N GLU A 139 11.35 8.42 -19.22
CA GLU A 139 12.60 8.46 -19.99
C GLU A 139 13.15 7.06 -20.29
N LEU A 140 13.02 6.15 -19.35
CA LEU A 140 13.45 4.77 -19.48
C LEU A 140 12.58 4.00 -20.48
N LYS A 141 11.26 4.19 -20.49
CA LYS A 141 10.37 3.61 -21.50
C LYS A 141 10.53 4.24 -22.89
N ARG A 142 10.91 5.52 -22.99
CA ARG A 142 11.29 6.16 -24.27
C ARG A 142 12.52 5.52 -24.90
N LYS A 143 13.49 5.08 -24.08
CA LYS A 143 14.76 4.48 -24.54
C LYS A 143 14.69 2.96 -24.72
N ALA A 144 13.87 2.26 -23.92
CA ALA A 144 13.73 0.80 -23.95
C ALA A 144 12.24 0.39 -23.90
N PRO A 145 11.48 0.59 -24.99
CA PRO A 145 10.03 0.37 -24.99
C PRO A 145 9.62 -1.10 -24.82
N ASN A 146 10.47 -2.04 -25.25
CA ASN A 146 10.20 -3.48 -25.21
C ASN A 146 10.72 -4.18 -23.95
N ALA A 147 11.34 -3.46 -23.01
CA ALA A 147 11.77 -4.06 -21.75
C ALA A 147 10.55 -4.34 -20.86
N HIS A 148 10.44 -5.58 -20.37
CA HIS A 148 9.36 -6.01 -19.48
C HIS A 148 9.70 -5.74 -18.02
N THR A 149 10.98 -5.79 -17.65
CA THR A 149 11.45 -5.51 -16.28
C THR A 149 12.58 -4.48 -16.28
N PHE A 150 12.74 -3.74 -15.18
CA PHE A 150 13.88 -2.82 -15.06
C PHE A 150 15.23 -3.57 -15.04
N LEU A 151 15.23 -4.84 -14.64
CA LEU A 151 16.41 -5.70 -14.60
C LEU A 151 16.95 -6.04 -15.99
N GLU A 152 16.09 -6.13 -17.02
CA GLU A 152 16.52 -6.30 -18.41
C GLU A 152 17.31 -5.10 -18.91
N ILE A 153 16.94 -3.90 -18.49
CA ILE A 153 17.64 -2.67 -18.86
C ILE A 153 19.00 -2.61 -18.18
N ILE A 154 19.08 -3.03 -16.90
CA ILE A 154 20.35 -3.17 -16.19
C ILE A 154 21.25 -4.19 -16.90
N ARG A 155 20.68 -5.32 -17.35
CA ARG A 155 21.43 -6.34 -18.10
C ARG A 155 21.96 -5.78 -19.43
N ALA A 156 21.12 -5.05 -20.17
CA ALA A 156 21.51 -4.45 -21.45
C ALA A 156 22.59 -3.37 -21.28
N ARG A 157 22.60 -2.64 -20.16
CA ARG A 157 23.54 -1.55 -19.91
C ARG A 157 24.84 -1.97 -19.21
N PHE A 158 24.76 -2.87 -18.23
CA PHE A 158 25.85 -3.19 -17.31
C PHE A 158 26.30 -4.67 -17.36
N GLY A 159 25.68 -5.48 -18.22
CA GLY A 159 26.03 -6.88 -18.43
C GLY A 159 25.45 -7.84 -17.40
N ASN A 160 25.79 -9.13 -17.56
CA ASN A 160 25.18 -10.23 -16.82
C ASN A 160 25.57 -10.29 -15.33
N GLY A 161 26.77 -9.83 -14.97
CA GLY A 161 27.24 -9.83 -13.57
C GLY A 161 26.40 -8.89 -12.69
N THR A 162 26.28 -7.64 -13.11
CA THR A 162 25.46 -6.63 -12.44
C THR A 162 23.98 -7.02 -12.42
N HIS A 163 23.48 -7.64 -13.50
CA HIS A 163 22.10 -8.14 -13.54
C HIS A 163 21.80 -9.16 -12.42
N LYS A 164 22.69 -10.12 -12.16
CA LYS A 164 22.48 -11.12 -11.09
C LYS A 164 22.43 -10.48 -9.70
N ILE A 165 23.30 -9.50 -9.45
CA ILE A 165 23.34 -8.78 -8.18
C ILE A 165 22.05 -7.98 -7.98
N PHE A 166 21.64 -7.19 -8.98
CA PHE A 166 20.40 -6.42 -8.91
C PHE A 166 19.15 -7.29 -8.87
N LEU A 167 19.15 -8.45 -9.53
CA LEU A 167 18.09 -9.45 -9.41
C LEU A 167 17.97 -9.94 -7.96
N GLY A 168 19.10 -10.26 -7.31
CA GLY A 168 19.13 -10.62 -5.89
C GLY A 168 18.54 -9.52 -5.01
N PHE A 169 18.99 -8.26 -5.17
CA PHE A 169 18.43 -7.14 -4.42
C PHE A 169 16.94 -6.92 -4.68
N ALA A 170 16.49 -7.04 -5.93
CA ALA A 170 15.09 -6.86 -6.28
C ALA A 170 14.20 -7.93 -5.64
N LEU A 171 14.64 -9.19 -5.65
CA LEU A 171 13.90 -10.29 -5.02
C LEU A 171 13.86 -10.12 -3.49
N THR A 172 15.00 -9.84 -2.87
CA THR A 172 15.06 -9.61 -1.42
C THR A 172 14.20 -8.43 -1.00
N CYS A 173 14.22 -7.31 -1.75
CA CYS A 173 13.37 -6.15 -1.48
C CYS A 173 11.89 -6.53 -1.54
N ASN A 174 11.46 -7.23 -2.60
CA ASN A 174 10.07 -7.68 -2.72
C ASN A 174 9.68 -8.63 -1.57
N MET A 175 10.56 -9.53 -1.14
CA MET A 175 10.27 -10.41 0.01
C MET A 175 10.14 -9.64 1.33
N ILE A 176 11.04 -8.68 1.59
CA ILE A 176 10.99 -7.86 2.81
C ILE A 176 9.72 -6.99 2.83
N VAL A 177 9.42 -6.32 1.71
CA VAL A 177 8.22 -5.47 1.58
C VAL A 177 6.95 -6.30 1.72
N THR A 178 6.90 -7.49 1.12
CA THR A 178 5.76 -8.39 1.28
C THR A 178 5.63 -8.83 2.75
N GLY A 179 6.73 -9.21 3.40
CA GLY A 179 6.73 -9.62 4.81
C GLY A 179 6.25 -8.52 5.75
N MET A 180 6.75 -7.28 5.60
CA MET A 180 6.30 -6.17 6.44
C MET A 180 4.83 -5.81 6.22
N LEU A 181 4.30 -5.97 5.01
CA LEU A 181 2.89 -5.73 4.70
C LEU A 181 1.98 -6.79 5.30
N LEU A 182 2.37 -8.07 5.22
CA LEU A 182 1.64 -9.17 5.85
C LEU A 182 1.60 -9.01 7.37
N LEU A 183 2.76 -8.74 7.98
CA LEU A 183 2.84 -8.53 9.43
C LEU A 183 2.07 -7.28 9.87
N GLY A 184 2.18 -6.18 9.12
CA GLY A 184 1.41 -4.97 9.38
C GLY A 184 -0.10 -5.20 9.30
N GLY A 185 -0.57 -5.91 8.27
CA GLY A 185 -1.98 -6.26 8.12
C GLY A 185 -2.48 -7.19 9.24
N ALA A 186 -1.72 -8.23 9.56
CA ALA A 186 -2.04 -9.16 10.63
C ALA A 186 -2.08 -8.48 12.02
N ALA A 187 -1.16 -7.56 12.29
CA ALA A 187 -1.14 -6.79 13.53
C ALA A 187 -2.38 -5.89 13.68
N VAL A 188 -2.85 -5.28 12.59
CA VAL A 188 -4.08 -4.47 12.60
C VAL A 188 -5.31 -5.35 12.88
N VAL A 189 -5.40 -6.54 12.27
CA VAL A 189 -6.52 -7.47 12.54
C VAL A 189 -6.51 -7.95 13.99
N ASN A 190 -5.33 -8.30 14.52
CA ASN A 190 -5.17 -8.70 15.91
C ASN A 190 -5.59 -7.57 16.86
N GLY A 191 -5.17 -6.33 16.59
CA GLY A 191 -5.55 -5.17 17.41
C GLY A 191 -7.06 -4.88 17.40
N LEU A 192 -7.77 -5.21 16.31
CA LEU A 192 -9.21 -4.95 16.19
C LEU A 192 -10.10 -6.08 16.75
N THR A 193 -9.65 -7.34 16.64
CA THR A 193 -10.52 -8.53 16.84
C THR A 193 -9.92 -9.60 17.76
N GLY A 194 -8.68 -9.42 18.22
CA GLY A 194 -7.96 -10.41 19.03
C GLY A 194 -7.47 -11.64 18.27
N MET A 195 -7.76 -11.77 16.97
CA MET A 195 -7.35 -12.93 16.17
C MET A 195 -5.82 -13.10 16.12
N ASP A 196 -5.32 -14.33 16.22
CA ASP A 196 -3.87 -14.60 16.23
C ASP A 196 -3.17 -14.09 14.96
N ILE A 197 -2.02 -13.43 15.16
CA ILE A 197 -1.22 -12.82 14.09
C ILE A 197 -0.72 -13.87 13.10
N THR A 198 -0.35 -15.07 13.57
CA THR A 198 0.18 -16.15 12.73
C THR A 198 -0.89 -16.62 11.76
N ILE A 199 -2.10 -16.89 12.28
CA ILE A 199 -3.24 -17.33 11.47
C ILE A 199 -3.63 -16.25 10.45
N ALA A 200 -3.69 -14.99 10.88
CA ALA A 200 -3.98 -13.86 10.00
C ALA A 200 -2.96 -13.74 8.85
N ALA A 201 -1.67 -13.83 9.18
CA ALA A 201 -0.58 -13.69 8.21
C ALA A 201 -0.60 -14.79 7.14
N PHE A 202 -1.06 -16.00 7.45
CA PHE A 202 -1.22 -17.07 6.47
C PHE A 202 -2.50 -16.96 5.63
N LEU A 203 -3.59 -16.43 6.18
CA LEU A 203 -4.88 -16.37 5.48
C LEU A 203 -5.00 -15.17 4.53
N ILE A 204 -4.51 -13.99 4.93
CA ILE A 204 -4.57 -12.76 4.12
C ILE A 204 -4.01 -12.98 2.68
N PRO A 205 -2.84 -13.62 2.48
CA PRO A 205 -2.29 -13.83 1.15
C PRO A 205 -3.09 -14.80 0.29
N VAL A 206 -3.87 -15.71 0.89
CA VAL A 206 -4.60 -16.75 0.12
C VAL A 206 -5.64 -16.12 -0.80
N GLY A 207 -6.41 -15.15 -0.31
CA GLY A 207 -7.37 -14.42 -1.14
C GLY A 207 -6.69 -13.69 -2.29
N VAL A 208 -5.54 -13.07 -2.02
CA VAL A 208 -4.73 -12.36 -3.02
C VAL A 208 -4.15 -13.31 -4.06
N MET A 209 -3.61 -14.45 -3.64
CA MET A 209 -3.06 -15.46 -4.54
C MET A 209 -4.09 -15.98 -5.53
N ILE A 210 -5.34 -16.18 -5.11
CA ILE A 210 -6.39 -16.72 -5.99
C ILE A 210 -6.63 -15.80 -7.19
N TYR A 211 -6.91 -14.51 -6.97
CA TYR A 211 -7.22 -13.61 -8.09
C TYR A 211 -5.99 -13.25 -8.93
N THR A 212 -4.80 -13.20 -8.32
CA THR A 212 -3.54 -12.94 -9.04
C THR A 212 -3.13 -14.10 -9.93
N LEU A 213 -3.29 -15.35 -9.48
CA LEU A 213 -3.00 -16.54 -10.28
C LEU A 213 -3.97 -16.70 -11.46
N VAL A 214 -5.24 -16.34 -11.28
CA VAL A 214 -6.27 -16.50 -12.33
C VAL A 214 -6.16 -15.42 -13.42
N GLY A 215 -5.86 -14.17 -13.07
CA GLY A 215 -5.93 -13.07 -14.04
C GLY A 215 -4.66 -12.28 -14.33
N GLY A 216 -3.56 -12.51 -13.59
CA GLY A 216 -2.27 -11.87 -13.85
C GLY A 216 -2.26 -10.35 -13.69
N LEU A 217 -1.40 -9.66 -14.46
CA LEU A 217 -1.20 -8.21 -14.38
C LEU A 217 -2.47 -7.38 -14.66
N PRO A 218 -3.31 -7.68 -15.68
CA PRO A 218 -4.57 -6.95 -15.90
C PRO A 218 -5.50 -7.01 -14.69
N ALA A 219 -5.64 -8.19 -14.09
CA ALA A 219 -6.47 -8.40 -12.91
C ALA A 219 -6.01 -7.59 -11.71
N THR A 220 -4.70 -7.51 -11.49
CA THR A 220 -4.16 -6.67 -10.42
C THR A 220 -4.48 -5.20 -10.63
N PHE A 221 -4.48 -4.68 -11.86
CA PHE A 221 -4.87 -3.29 -12.11
C PHE A 221 -6.34 -3.00 -11.77
N VAL A 222 -7.23 -3.93 -12.10
CA VAL A 222 -8.66 -3.81 -11.77
C VAL A 222 -8.87 -3.94 -10.25
N ALA A 223 -8.20 -4.90 -9.61
CA ALA A 223 -8.21 -5.05 -8.15
C ALA A 223 -7.71 -3.79 -7.44
N ASP A 224 -6.59 -3.21 -7.91
CA ASP A 224 -6.02 -1.99 -7.34
C ASP A 224 -6.95 -0.79 -7.50
N TYR A 225 -7.68 -0.70 -8.62
CA TYR A 225 -8.70 0.31 -8.82
C TYR A 225 -9.84 0.17 -7.81
N MET A 226 -10.37 -1.04 -7.63
CA MET A 226 -11.42 -1.31 -6.64
C MET A 226 -10.95 -0.99 -5.21
N HIS A 227 -9.73 -1.42 -4.83
CA HIS A 227 -9.14 -1.10 -3.53
C HIS A 227 -9.04 0.42 -3.34
N THR A 228 -8.59 1.15 -4.36
CA THR A 228 -8.47 2.61 -4.31
C THR A 228 -9.83 3.26 -4.06
N VAL A 229 -10.87 2.88 -4.83
CA VAL A 229 -12.22 3.43 -4.68
C VAL A 229 -12.77 3.20 -3.26
N ILE A 230 -12.55 2.02 -2.71
CA ILE A 230 -13.03 1.66 -1.38
C ILE A 230 -12.28 2.43 -0.30
N ILE A 231 -10.95 2.52 -0.39
CA ILE A 231 -10.13 3.31 0.53
C ILE A 231 -10.57 4.79 0.52
N PHE A 232 -10.72 5.41 -0.66
CA PHE A 232 -11.17 6.80 -0.75
C PHE A 232 -12.58 7.00 -0.19
N THR A 233 -13.50 6.07 -0.45
CA THR A 233 -14.86 6.13 0.10
C THR A 233 -14.85 6.08 1.62
N VAL A 234 -14.08 5.15 2.21
CA VAL A 234 -13.94 5.03 3.67
C VAL A 234 -13.32 6.30 4.25
N ILE A 235 -12.24 6.82 3.65
CA ILE A 235 -11.58 8.05 4.13
C ILE A 235 -12.53 9.24 4.06
N LEU A 236 -13.24 9.44 2.95
CA LEU A 236 -14.19 10.55 2.81
C LEU A 236 -15.32 10.44 3.84
N THR A 237 -15.84 9.24 4.06
CA THR A 237 -16.88 9.01 5.07
C THR A 237 -16.36 9.29 6.48
N PHE A 238 -15.13 8.87 6.79
CA PHE A 238 -14.48 9.13 8.08
C PHE A 238 -14.24 10.62 8.31
N VAL A 239 -13.72 11.34 7.30
CA VAL A 239 -13.58 12.80 7.34
C VAL A 239 -14.94 13.46 7.54
N SER A 240 -15.97 13.06 6.78
CA SER A 240 -17.31 13.61 6.95
C SER A 240 -17.87 13.37 8.36
N MET A 241 -17.65 12.17 8.92
CA MET A 241 -18.10 11.84 10.27
C MET A 241 -17.37 12.68 11.34
N VAL A 242 -16.05 12.80 11.25
CA VAL A 242 -15.24 13.53 12.23
C VAL A 242 -15.52 15.04 12.20
N PHE A 243 -15.65 15.64 11.01
CA PHE A 243 -15.79 17.09 10.86
C PHE A 243 -17.23 17.60 10.94
N PHE A 244 -18.24 16.79 10.59
CA PHE A 244 -19.64 17.27 10.51
C PHE A 244 -20.62 16.56 11.46
N ILE A 245 -20.34 15.34 11.91
CA ILE A 245 -21.34 14.52 12.63
C ILE A 245 -20.96 14.27 14.08
N SER A 246 -19.67 14.11 14.38
CA SER A 246 -19.20 13.69 15.70
C SER A 246 -19.46 14.77 16.78
N PRO A 247 -20.21 14.44 17.84
CA PRO A 247 -20.44 15.33 18.99
C PRO A 247 -19.18 15.57 19.83
N ILE A 248 -18.16 14.70 19.71
CA ILE A 248 -16.94 14.73 20.52
C ILE A 248 -15.95 15.80 20.02
N THR A 249 -15.95 16.09 18.71
CA THR A 249 -15.09 17.11 18.09
C THR A 249 -15.74 18.49 18.03
N GLY A 250 -17.06 18.60 18.28
CA GLY A 250 -17.77 19.89 18.22
C GLY A 250 -17.85 20.51 16.82
N GLY A 251 -17.71 19.70 15.76
CA GLY A 251 -17.66 20.17 14.37
C GLY A 251 -16.35 20.88 14.01
N ILE A 252 -16.36 21.62 12.89
CA ILE A 252 -15.20 22.40 12.40
C ILE A 252 -14.74 23.44 13.43
N GLU A 253 -15.67 24.09 14.14
CA GLU A 253 -15.36 25.11 15.16
C GLU A 253 -14.73 24.49 16.42
N GLY A 254 -15.27 23.39 16.94
CA GLY A 254 -14.69 22.71 18.09
C GLY A 254 -13.29 22.11 17.82
N MET A 255 -13.04 21.68 16.57
CA MET A 255 -11.71 21.26 16.14
C MET A 255 -10.73 22.43 16.01
N PHE A 256 -11.18 23.58 15.48
CA PHE A 256 -10.35 24.78 15.35
C PHE A 256 -9.97 25.36 16.72
N ASP A 257 -10.91 25.39 17.67
CA ASP A 257 -10.66 25.85 19.05
C ASP A 257 -9.76 24.89 19.83
N SER A 258 -9.91 23.58 19.64
CA SER A 258 -9.02 22.57 20.26
C SER A 258 -7.60 22.59 19.66
N SER A 259 -7.40 23.23 18.51
CA SER A 259 -6.10 23.34 17.83
C SER A 259 -5.31 24.59 18.25
N GLN A 260 -5.92 25.54 18.96
CA GLN A 260 -5.25 26.74 19.46
C GLN A 260 -4.45 26.40 20.73
N PRO A 261 -3.18 26.82 20.86
CA PRO A 261 -2.47 26.66 22.12
C PRO A 261 -3.20 27.49 23.20
N VAL A 262 -3.59 26.84 24.29
CA VAL A 262 -4.09 27.52 25.48
C VAL A 262 -2.97 28.43 25.98
N LEU A 263 -3.15 29.75 25.84
CA LEU A 263 -2.28 30.77 26.41
C LEU A 263 -2.45 30.83 27.94
#